data_AF-A0A835G977-F1
#
_entry.id   AF-A0A835G977-F1
#
_cell.length_a   1.000
_cell.length_b   1.000
_cell.length_c   1.000
_cell.angle_alpha   90.00
_cell.angle_beta   90.00
_cell.angle_gamma   90.00
#
_symmetry.space_group_name_H-M   'P 1'
#
loop_
_entity.id
_entity.type
_entity.pdbx_description
1 polymer ?
#
loop_
_entity_poly.entity_id
_entity_poly.type
_entity_poly.pdbx_seq_one_letter_code
_entity_poly.pdbx_strand_id
1 'polypeptide(L)'
;MTKEYYSKNLSELKRAWACPSCTNIARRKNENTPVRNQFEILSEEADMSCDDLLPNTSGTDSDSRMFQQASIRTSANKQLSLVSETPCSISYERFGELLDFKLESIRVTLAADIKKEITAAIENLKDEFTRTTDFLASEQRDIQDKLASVDSTITSLESENIKLRTEMNELKRRLQTLEKSSRCRNIEIHSVPERKTENLFAIFEKLCKEIKVSTPNTDILSIRRVAKINSLLWSPISKGCYLKPVASIPADSKATFILDFLSLCNLSQFNHVKNKNERLLDLVLCTSDVICVEPVEESLTRLDRHHPPLSIKVEGNIPTKQMKLNSRTKRYNFNKCDYAKVKAAILEKDWSIILQSNDVNLAIQEFYEFLNGVICKYTPIYRGNKGNLPHWYSPALRRCLLEKIKYHSRFKKYKNPRDYDAFSMLRSRCKKLEKECYRSFVSRTEECLSSNIKCFWKFVNSKKGSNGLPQTMKLDGVISSDGQVIAELFSGFFGTVFENSSSISTDAMEHVNAKERSPNKQTDLMMTRVFRCFAVFCLNNSCGGHVMSSVYRCKGSPSNSLRA
;
A
#
# COMPACT_ATOMS: atom_id res chain seq x y z
N MET A 1 27.55 22.33 16.38
CA MET A 1 28.89 21.73 16.56
C MET A 1 29.68 21.91 15.27
N THR A 2 30.96 22.26 15.36
CA THR A 2 31.83 22.49 14.18
C THR A 2 32.47 21.19 13.67
N LYS A 3 33.01 21.21 12.44
CA LYS A 3 33.65 20.05 11.81
C LYS A 3 34.84 19.50 12.62
N GLU A 4 35.58 20.39 13.28
CA GLU A 4 36.74 20.07 14.12
C GLU A 4 36.34 19.31 15.40
N TYR A 5 35.19 19.64 15.99
CA TYR A 5 34.65 18.91 17.14
C TYR A 5 34.35 17.45 16.80
N TYR A 6 33.78 17.18 15.62
CA TYR A 6 33.51 15.81 15.17
C TYR A 6 34.76 15.01 14.86
N SER A 7 35.80 15.63 14.30
CA SER A 7 37.07 14.94 14.03
C SER A 7 37.86 14.65 15.31
N LYS A 8 37.83 15.54 16.30
CA LYS A 8 38.57 15.38 17.57
C LYS A 8 37.92 14.35 18.51
N ASN A 9 36.58 14.26 18.52
CA ASN A 9 35.82 13.39 19.42
C ASN A 9 35.22 12.14 18.72
N LEU A 10 35.69 11.81 17.50
CA LEU A 10 35.12 10.73 16.67
C LEU A 10 35.08 9.37 17.39
N SER A 11 36.12 9.05 18.14
CA SER A 11 36.26 7.77 18.87
C SER A 11 35.22 7.62 19.97
N GLU A 12 34.97 8.71 20.69
CA GLU A 12 34.05 8.76 21.83
C GLU A 12 32.59 8.82 21.34
N LEU A 13 32.33 9.63 20.31
CA LEU A 13 31.03 9.67 19.62
C LEU A 13 30.66 8.31 19.01
N LYS A 14 31.61 7.57 18.42
CA LYS A 14 31.36 6.20 17.94
C LYS A 14 31.08 5.20 19.07
N ARG A 15 31.69 5.39 20.25
CA ARG A 15 31.51 4.53 21.43
C ARG A 15 30.18 4.81 22.14
N ALA A 16 29.70 6.05 22.12
CA ALA A 16 28.43 6.48 22.71
C ALA A 16 27.22 6.39 21.76
N TRP A 17 27.42 6.14 20.45
CA TRP A 17 26.33 6.12 19.48
C TRP A 17 25.55 4.79 19.51
N ALA A 18 24.33 4.83 20.05
CA ALA A 18 23.36 3.76 19.90
C ALA A 18 22.43 4.02 18.70
N CYS A 19 22.16 2.99 17.89
CA CYS A 19 21.23 3.10 16.76
C CYS A 19 19.78 3.18 17.26
N PRO A 20 19.03 4.28 16.99
CA PRO A 20 17.65 4.44 17.48
C PRO A 20 16.66 3.39 16.97
N SER A 21 16.98 2.71 15.86
CA SER A 21 16.18 1.61 15.30
C SER A 21 16.46 0.26 15.96
N CYS A 22 17.60 0.10 16.65
CA CYS A 22 18.00 -1.16 17.30
C CYS A 22 17.69 -1.15 18.80
N THR A 23 17.67 0.01 19.45
CA THR A 23 17.36 0.15 20.89
C THR A 23 15.89 -0.05 21.25
N ASN A 24 14.98 -0.09 20.25
CA ASN A 24 13.53 -0.18 20.46
C ASN A 24 12.94 -1.58 20.17
N ILE A 25 13.78 -2.63 20.12
CA ILE A 25 13.33 -4.02 19.92
C ILE A 25 13.30 -4.73 21.27
N ALA A 26 12.09 -4.96 21.79
CA ALA A 26 11.88 -5.78 22.98
C ALA A 26 12.44 -7.20 22.76
N ARG A 27 13.29 -7.67 23.68
CA ARG A 27 13.88 -9.02 23.64
C ARG A 27 12.78 -10.08 23.76
N ARG A 28 12.36 -10.66 22.63
CA ARG A 28 11.56 -11.89 22.65
C ARG A 28 12.44 -13.04 23.14
N LYS A 29 12.06 -13.69 24.24
CA LYS A 29 12.59 -15.02 24.58
C LYS A 29 12.23 -15.95 23.42
N ASN A 30 13.23 -16.57 22.82
CA ASN A 30 13.04 -17.57 21.77
C ASN A 30 13.86 -18.81 22.14
N GLU A 31 13.30 -19.61 23.03
CA GLU A 31 13.70 -21.00 23.21
C GLU A 31 13.31 -21.77 21.92
N ASN A 32 14.07 -22.81 21.58
CA ASN A 32 13.95 -23.64 20.35
C ASN A 32 14.33 -22.97 19.01
N THR A 33 15.63 -23.03 18.66
CA THR A 33 16.15 -23.52 17.36
C THR A 33 17.67 -23.78 17.55
N PRO A 34 18.23 -24.93 17.11
CA PRO A 34 19.50 -25.42 17.64
C PRO A 34 20.75 -24.71 17.08
N VAL A 35 21.77 -24.63 17.95
CA VAL A 35 23.11 -24.11 17.64
C VAL A 35 23.86 -25.05 16.70
N ARG A 36 24.61 -24.48 15.73
CA ARG A 36 25.71 -25.19 15.06
C ARG A 36 27.04 -24.55 15.47
N ASN A 37 27.84 -25.29 16.22
CA ASN A 37 29.15 -24.89 16.72
C ASN A 37 30.12 -24.44 15.62
N GLN A 38 31.01 -23.52 15.97
CA GLN A 38 32.43 -23.64 15.63
C GLN A 38 33.29 -22.89 16.67
N PHE A 39 34.09 -23.68 17.42
CA PHE A 39 35.38 -23.39 18.08
C PHE A 39 35.60 -21.99 18.71
N GLU A 40 35.65 -21.89 20.04
CA GLU A 40 36.83 -22.14 20.91
C GLU A 40 37.95 -21.10 20.78
N ILE A 41 38.21 -20.37 21.87
CA ILE A 41 39.45 -20.41 22.66
C ILE A 41 39.14 -19.83 24.06
N LEU A 42 39.70 -20.44 25.11
CA LEU A 42 39.57 -20.06 26.51
C LEU A 42 40.89 -19.47 27.04
N SER A 43 40.78 -18.48 27.94
CA SER A 43 41.75 -18.09 28.99
C SER A 43 41.09 -16.95 29.80
N GLU A 44 40.72 -17.13 31.07
CA GLU A 44 41.52 -16.74 32.28
C GLU A 44 41.53 -15.20 32.49
N GLU A 45 41.25 -14.57 33.65
CA GLU A 45 41.03 -14.97 35.07
C GLU A 45 39.84 -14.13 35.66
N ALA A 46 39.14 -14.51 36.74
CA ALA A 46 39.34 -14.13 38.16
C ALA A 46 39.58 -12.60 38.42
N ASP A 47 39.05 -11.91 39.46
CA ASP A 47 38.22 -12.29 40.62
C ASP A 47 37.63 -11.02 41.33
N MET A 48 36.94 -11.18 42.47
CA MET A 48 36.65 -10.20 43.57
C MET A 48 35.44 -9.22 43.53
N SER A 49 34.46 -9.55 44.39
CA SER A 49 33.96 -8.75 45.55
C SER A 49 33.11 -7.47 45.40
N CYS A 50 31.87 -7.49 45.92
CA CYS A 50 31.48 -6.81 47.19
C CYS A 50 30.04 -7.21 47.65
N ASP A 51 29.79 -7.27 48.96
CA ASP A 51 28.52 -7.62 49.65
C ASP A 51 27.45 -6.48 49.56
N ASP A 52 26.11 -6.66 49.55
CA ASP A 52 25.12 -7.22 50.53
C ASP A 52 25.00 -6.38 51.84
N LEU A 53 23.84 -6.12 52.50
CA LEU A 53 22.65 -6.93 52.86
C LEU A 53 21.31 -6.13 52.96
N LEU A 54 20.18 -6.84 53.16
CA LEU A 54 18.88 -6.34 53.68
C LEU A 54 18.87 -6.29 55.24
N PRO A 55 17.76 -5.90 55.94
CA PRO A 55 16.84 -6.96 56.44
C PRO A 55 15.34 -6.62 56.64
N ASN A 56 14.54 -7.68 56.83
CA ASN A 56 13.10 -7.74 57.17
C ASN A 56 12.82 -7.47 58.69
N THR A 57 11.59 -7.31 59.20
CA THR A 57 10.49 -8.30 59.43
C THR A 57 9.30 -7.56 60.10
N SER A 58 8.05 -8.04 60.32
CA SER A 58 7.36 -9.34 60.45
C SER A 58 5.83 -9.12 60.21
N GLY A 59 4.87 -10.07 60.18
CA GLY A 59 4.87 -11.54 60.40
C GLY A 59 3.43 -12.13 60.48
N THR A 60 3.32 -13.32 61.06
CA THR A 60 2.12 -14.19 61.31
C THR A 60 1.57 -15.03 60.14
N ASP A 61 0.99 -16.22 60.34
CA ASP A 61 1.34 -17.39 61.20
C ASP A 61 0.47 -18.61 60.78
N SER A 62 1.00 -19.85 60.74
CA SER A 62 0.17 -21.08 60.77
C SER A 62 0.90 -22.44 60.87
N ASP A 63 0.40 -23.25 61.82
CA ASP A 63 0.24 -24.72 61.83
C ASP A 63 1.40 -25.72 62.09
N SER A 64 0.99 -26.86 62.66
CA SER A 64 1.81 -27.79 63.49
C SER A 64 1.68 -29.27 63.10
N ARG A 65 2.66 -30.13 63.47
CA ARG A 65 2.50 -31.46 64.15
C ARG A 65 3.72 -32.41 64.05
N MET A 66 3.79 -33.37 65.00
CA MET A 66 4.62 -34.61 65.09
C MET A 66 6.12 -34.42 65.40
N PHE A 67 6.81 -35.29 66.18
CA PHE A 67 6.79 -36.76 66.16
C PHE A 67 6.93 -37.52 67.51
N GLN A 68 6.55 -38.81 67.45
CA GLN A 68 6.76 -39.93 68.40
C GLN A 68 8.22 -40.45 68.43
N GLN A 69 8.72 -41.32 69.33
CA GLN A 69 8.37 -41.78 70.70
C GLN A 69 9.43 -42.82 71.19
N ALA A 70 9.58 -42.97 72.53
CA ALA A 70 10.12 -44.14 73.27
C ALA A 70 11.64 -44.53 73.26
N SER A 71 12.22 -44.61 74.48
CA SER A 71 12.59 -45.91 75.10
C SER A 71 12.98 -45.83 76.59
N ILE A 72 12.44 -46.77 77.40
CA ILE A 72 13.07 -47.55 78.50
C ILE A 72 13.75 -46.74 79.65
N ARG A 73 13.16 -46.62 80.86
CA ARG A 73 13.31 -47.50 82.06
C ARG A 73 14.79 -47.71 82.51
N THR A 74 15.20 -47.74 83.78
CA THR A 74 14.57 -47.58 85.10
C THR A 74 15.67 -47.44 86.17
N SER A 75 15.45 -46.60 87.18
CA SER A 75 15.69 -46.84 88.62
C SER A 75 17.08 -47.28 89.14
N ALA A 76 17.61 -46.54 90.13
CA ALA A 76 17.55 -46.92 91.56
C ALA A 76 18.76 -46.44 92.40
N ASN A 77 18.43 -45.84 93.56
CA ASN A 77 19.07 -46.02 94.87
C ASN A 77 20.53 -45.61 95.17
N LYS A 78 20.62 -45.10 96.41
CA LYS A 78 21.72 -45.21 97.39
C LYS A 78 23.03 -44.50 97.05
N GLN A 79 23.42 -43.48 97.84
CA GLN A 79 23.88 -43.50 99.24
C GLN A 79 25.35 -43.90 99.39
N LEU A 80 25.94 -43.38 100.47
CA LEU A 80 27.23 -43.74 101.07
C LEU A 80 28.42 -43.37 100.16
N SER A 81 29.12 -42.25 100.38
CA SER A 81 29.92 -41.87 101.58
C SER A 81 31.18 -42.70 101.76
N LEU A 82 32.20 -42.04 102.32
CA LEU A 82 33.42 -42.64 102.86
C LEU A 82 34.37 -43.22 101.81
N VAL A 83 35.20 -42.32 101.26
CA VAL A 83 36.64 -42.61 101.20
C VAL A 83 37.31 -41.70 102.24
N SER A 84 37.38 -42.17 103.49
CA SER A 84 38.45 -41.75 104.38
C SER A 84 39.68 -42.58 104.03
N GLU A 85 40.73 -41.91 103.55
CA GLU A 85 42.12 -42.38 103.56
C GLU A 85 42.51 -43.45 102.53
N THR A 86 42.16 -43.19 101.26
CA THR A 86 43.13 -43.23 100.13
C THR A 86 42.76 -42.15 99.08
N PRO A 87 43.35 -40.93 99.10
CA PRO A 87 43.03 -39.88 98.14
C PRO A 87 44.02 -39.92 96.94
N CYS A 88 43.68 -40.39 95.73
CA CYS A 88 42.56 -40.07 94.84
C CYS A 88 42.70 -38.67 94.20
N SER A 89 43.59 -38.57 93.21
CA SER A 89 43.72 -37.41 92.33
C SER A 89 42.48 -37.25 91.45
N ILE A 90 41.91 -36.04 91.42
CA ILE A 90 40.69 -35.67 90.69
C ILE A 90 40.65 -36.31 89.29
N SER A 91 39.64 -37.14 89.06
CA SER A 91 39.33 -37.64 87.72
C SER A 91 38.91 -36.50 86.81
N TYR A 92 39.06 -36.71 85.50
CA TYR A 92 38.61 -35.75 84.47
C TYR A 92 37.12 -35.37 84.62
N GLU A 93 36.30 -36.22 85.25
CA GLU A 93 34.87 -35.99 85.49
C GLU A 93 34.62 -34.79 86.43
N ARG A 94 35.28 -34.73 87.59
CA ARG A 94 35.06 -33.65 88.57
C ARG A 94 35.67 -32.31 88.13
N PHE A 95 36.70 -32.34 87.28
CA PHE A 95 37.14 -31.15 86.55
C PHE A 95 36.10 -30.71 85.53
N GLY A 96 35.50 -31.65 84.79
CA GLY A 96 34.37 -31.43 83.89
C GLY A 96 33.21 -30.71 84.58
N GLU A 97 32.72 -31.21 85.72
CA GLU A 97 31.60 -30.58 86.46
C GLU A 97 31.86 -29.10 86.85
N LEU A 98 33.09 -28.77 87.26
CA LEU A 98 33.47 -27.39 87.61
C LEU A 98 33.66 -26.51 86.38
N LEU A 99 34.17 -27.07 85.28
CA LEU A 99 34.28 -26.41 83.99
C LEU A 99 32.87 -26.11 83.45
N ASP A 100 31.97 -27.09 83.45
CA ASP A 100 30.57 -26.96 83.02
C ASP A 100 29.82 -25.93 83.85
N PHE A 101 29.96 -25.92 85.17
CA PHE A 101 29.35 -24.88 86.02
C PHE A 101 29.85 -23.46 85.66
N LYS A 102 31.15 -23.30 85.37
CA LYS A 102 31.70 -22.02 84.95
C LYS A 102 31.28 -21.64 83.53
N LEU A 103 31.26 -22.59 82.60
CA LEU A 103 30.78 -22.39 81.23
C LEU A 103 29.30 -22.00 81.21
N GLU A 104 28.45 -22.67 81.99
CA GLU A 104 27.02 -22.34 82.07
C GLU A 104 26.79 -20.99 82.77
N SER A 105 27.54 -20.66 83.83
CA SER A 105 27.49 -19.32 84.43
C SER A 105 27.90 -18.23 83.43
N ILE A 106 28.96 -18.44 82.66
CA ILE A 106 29.43 -17.51 81.62
C ILE A 106 28.38 -17.39 80.50
N ARG A 107 27.80 -18.53 80.07
CA ARG A 107 26.74 -18.60 79.05
C ARG A 107 25.49 -17.83 79.49
N VAL A 108 25.05 -17.96 80.73
CA VAL A 108 23.87 -17.24 81.26
C VAL A 108 24.12 -15.74 81.30
N THR A 109 25.28 -15.28 81.77
CA THR A 109 25.62 -13.84 81.79
C THR A 109 25.73 -13.28 80.38
N LEU A 110 26.49 -13.93 79.48
CA LEU A 110 26.59 -13.54 78.08
C LEU A 110 25.23 -13.51 77.38
N ALA A 111 24.38 -14.52 77.59
CA ALA A 111 23.05 -14.56 77.00
C ALA A 111 22.14 -13.43 77.52
N ALA A 112 22.28 -13.04 78.79
CA ALA A 112 21.54 -11.91 79.36
C ALA A 112 22.00 -10.56 78.79
N ASP A 113 23.32 -10.33 78.71
CA ASP A 113 23.89 -9.09 78.18
C ASP A 113 23.64 -8.95 76.67
N ILE A 114 23.86 -10.01 75.89
CA ILE A 114 23.53 -10.07 74.46
C ILE A 114 22.03 -9.82 74.24
N LYS A 115 21.15 -10.45 75.03
CA LYS A 115 19.71 -10.21 74.92
C LYS A 115 19.34 -8.75 75.21
N LYS A 116 19.99 -8.13 76.20
CA LYS A 116 19.77 -6.72 76.57
C LYS A 116 20.19 -5.78 75.45
N GLU A 117 21.39 -5.96 74.90
CA GLU A 117 21.88 -5.16 73.77
C GLU A 117 21.03 -5.34 72.51
N ILE A 118 20.67 -6.59 72.16
CA ILE A 118 19.77 -6.87 71.02
C ILE A 118 18.40 -6.22 71.23
N THR A 119 17.83 -6.27 72.45
CA THR A 119 16.52 -5.64 72.71
C THR A 119 16.59 -4.13 72.54
N ALA A 120 17.62 -3.49 73.12
CA ALA A 120 17.83 -2.04 72.98
C ALA A 120 18.09 -1.61 71.53
N ALA A 121 18.83 -2.40 70.75
CA ALA A 121 19.05 -2.16 69.33
C ALA A 121 17.76 -2.29 68.50
N ILE A 122 16.93 -3.30 68.79
CA ILE A 122 15.62 -3.49 68.15
C ILE A 122 14.65 -2.35 68.50
N GLU A 123 14.62 -1.88 69.75
CA GLU A 123 13.79 -0.74 70.16
C GLU A 123 14.22 0.56 69.45
N ASN A 124 15.53 0.83 69.37
CA ASN A 124 16.04 2.01 68.66
C ASN A 124 15.76 1.96 67.15
N LEU A 125 15.99 0.80 66.51
CA LEU A 125 15.65 0.59 65.09
C LEU A 125 14.15 0.73 64.83
N LYS A 126 13.30 0.26 65.76
CA LYS A 126 11.85 0.41 65.66
C LYS A 126 11.45 1.89 65.72
N ASP A 127 12.00 2.66 66.65
CA ASP A 127 11.74 4.10 66.76
C ASP A 127 12.21 4.88 65.52
N GLU A 128 13.39 4.58 65.00
CA GLU A 128 13.92 5.20 63.76
C GLU A 128 13.07 4.83 62.53
N PHE A 129 12.68 3.57 62.41
CA PHE A 129 11.79 3.09 61.34
C PHE A 129 10.39 3.72 61.43
N THR A 130 9.82 3.85 62.63
CA THR A 130 8.53 4.54 62.85
C THR A 130 8.62 6.01 62.45
N ARG A 131 9.65 6.75 62.90
CA ARG A 131 9.86 8.16 62.50
C ARG A 131 10.00 8.33 60.99
N THR A 132 10.72 7.43 60.33
CA THR A 132 10.91 7.44 58.87
C THR A 132 9.59 7.14 58.15
N THR A 133 8.82 6.17 58.64
CA THR A 133 7.51 5.80 58.08
C THR A 133 6.49 6.93 58.24
N ASP A 134 6.43 7.58 59.41
CA ASP A 134 5.56 8.72 59.68
C ASP A 134 5.93 9.94 58.82
N PHE A 135 7.22 10.20 58.62
CA PHE A 135 7.69 11.24 57.70
C PHE A 135 7.23 10.97 56.26
N LEU A 136 7.48 9.77 55.74
CA LEU A 136 7.04 9.38 54.39
C LEU A 136 5.51 9.43 54.24
N ALA A 137 4.75 9.02 55.26
CA ALA A 137 3.29 9.13 55.27
C ALA A 137 2.79 10.59 55.38
N SER A 138 3.61 11.52 55.90
CA SER A 138 3.32 12.96 55.87
C SER A 138 3.59 13.55 54.49
N GLU A 139 4.76 13.29 53.88
CA GLU A 139 5.07 13.75 52.51
C GLU A 139 4.09 13.18 51.47
N GLN A 140 3.68 11.92 51.62
CA GLN A 140 2.69 11.31 50.73
C GLN A 140 1.33 12.03 50.79
N ARG A 141 0.91 12.51 51.97
CA ARG A 141 -0.32 13.32 52.11
C ARG A 141 -0.15 14.71 51.50
N ASP A 142 0.96 15.39 51.80
CA ASP A 142 1.30 16.69 51.21
C ASP A 142 1.35 16.65 49.68
N ILE A 143 1.83 15.56 49.10
CA ILE A 143 1.84 15.32 47.65
C ILE A 143 0.42 15.09 47.12
N GLN A 144 -0.42 14.31 47.83
CA GLN A 144 -1.83 14.09 47.46
C GLN A 144 -2.66 15.38 47.50
N ASP A 145 -2.48 16.23 48.51
CA ASP A 145 -3.18 17.51 48.62
C ASP A 145 -2.75 18.49 47.53
N LYS A 146 -1.45 18.54 47.20
CA LYS A 146 -0.93 19.31 46.06
C LYS A 146 -1.49 18.79 44.74
N LEU A 147 -1.60 17.46 44.56
CA LEU A 147 -2.20 16.85 43.37
C LEU A 147 -3.67 17.27 43.22
N ALA A 148 -4.48 17.14 44.28
CA ALA A 148 -5.89 17.53 44.27
C ALA A 148 -6.10 19.03 43.96
N SER A 149 -5.23 19.90 44.50
CA SER A 149 -5.22 21.33 44.18
C SER A 149 -4.91 21.59 42.69
N VAL A 150 -3.91 20.91 42.13
CA VAL A 150 -3.57 20.98 40.70
C VAL A 150 -4.71 20.45 39.83
N ASP A 151 -5.33 19.31 40.16
CA ASP A 151 -6.46 18.75 39.41
C ASP A 151 -7.68 19.68 39.40
N SER A 152 -7.96 20.36 40.52
CA SER A 152 -9.02 21.38 40.57
C SER A 152 -8.73 22.58 39.66
N THR A 153 -7.45 22.96 39.56
CA THR A 153 -6.98 24.05 38.69
C THR A 153 -7.06 23.65 37.22
N ILE A 154 -6.65 22.42 36.88
CA ILE A 154 -6.78 21.84 35.53
C ILE A 154 -8.25 21.85 35.10
N THR A 155 -9.15 21.33 35.95
CA THR A 155 -10.59 21.27 35.67
C THR A 155 -11.19 22.67 35.38
N SER A 156 -10.75 23.68 36.14
CA SER A 156 -11.16 25.07 35.93
C SER A 156 -10.66 25.62 34.59
N LEU A 157 -9.37 25.43 34.29
CA LEU A 157 -8.74 25.88 33.03
C LEU A 157 -9.31 25.16 31.80
N GLU A 158 -9.69 23.89 31.91
CA GLU A 158 -10.37 23.15 30.84
C GLU A 158 -11.77 23.72 30.57
N SER A 159 -12.53 24.02 31.63
CA SER A 159 -13.85 24.67 31.53
C SER A 159 -13.77 26.04 30.86
N GLU A 160 -12.79 26.87 31.22
CA GLU A 160 -12.54 28.16 30.58
C GLU A 160 -12.09 28.01 29.12
N ASN A 161 -11.19 27.06 28.83
CA ASN A 161 -10.78 26.75 27.46
C ASN A 161 -11.95 26.32 26.58
N ILE A 162 -12.90 25.55 27.10
CA ILE A 162 -14.11 25.15 26.36
C ILE A 162 -14.95 26.40 26.02
N LYS A 163 -15.18 27.32 26.98
CA LYS A 163 -15.90 28.58 26.74
C LYS A 163 -15.21 29.46 25.70
N LEU A 164 -13.91 29.69 25.84
CA LEU A 164 -13.13 30.49 24.88
C LEU A 164 -13.16 29.88 23.47
N ARG A 165 -13.11 28.54 23.36
CA ARG A 165 -13.22 27.85 22.07
C ARG A 165 -14.62 27.98 21.46
N THR A 166 -15.70 27.94 22.24
CA THR A 166 -17.06 28.12 21.71
C THR A 166 -17.30 29.56 21.25
N GLU A 167 -16.86 30.56 22.03
CA GLU A 167 -16.94 31.98 21.64
C GLU A 167 -16.11 32.29 20.38
N MET A 168 -14.88 31.79 20.32
CA MET A 168 -14.02 31.93 19.14
C MET A 168 -14.64 31.30 17.89
N ASN A 169 -15.31 30.14 18.02
CA ASN A 169 -16.00 29.48 16.91
C ASN A 169 -17.23 30.27 16.44
N GLU A 170 -18.02 30.84 17.36
CA GLU A 170 -19.16 31.70 17.01
C GLU A 170 -18.68 33.00 16.33
N LEU A 171 -17.63 33.64 16.84
CA LEU A 171 -17.04 34.83 16.23
C LEU A 171 -16.49 34.52 14.82
N LYS A 172 -15.83 33.37 14.64
CA LYS A 172 -15.37 32.88 13.33
C LYS A 172 -16.54 32.66 12.36
N ARG A 173 -17.66 32.08 12.81
CA ARG A 173 -18.89 31.90 12.01
C ARG A 173 -19.51 33.24 11.60
N ARG A 174 -19.55 34.22 12.50
CA ARG A 174 -20.00 35.59 12.19
C ARG A 174 -19.10 36.27 11.16
N LEU A 175 -17.79 36.18 11.34
CA LEU A 175 -16.80 36.73 10.41
C LEU A 175 -16.94 36.10 9.01
N GLN A 176 -17.05 34.77 8.91
CA GLN A 176 -17.31 34.07 7.65
C GLN A 176 -18.62 34.52 6.98
N THR A 177 -19.66 34.81 7.77
CA THR A 177 -20.95 35.29 7.26
C THR A 177 -20.84 36.71 6.71
N LEU A 178 -20.14 37.60 7.43
CA LEU A 178 -19.84 38.97 6.97
C LEU A 178 -18.97 38.97 5.72
N GLU A 179 -17.94 38.12 5.67
CA GLU A 179 -17.09 37.94 4.48
C GLU A 179 -17.88 37.41 3.28
N LYS A 180 -18.76 36.42 3.47
CA LYS A 180 -19.63 35.89 2.42
C LYS A 180 -20.59 36.96 1.90
N SER A 181 -21.14 37.79 2.79
CA SER A 181 -21.98 38.93 2.42
C SER A 181 -21.20 40.00 1.65
N SER A 182 -19.99 40.35 2.10
CA SER A 182 -19.09 41.27 1.41
C SER A 182 -18.71 40.78 0.00
N ARG A 183 -18.54 39.46 -0.17
CA ARG A 183 -18.16 38.84 -1.44
C ARG A 183 -19.34 38.45 -2.34
N CYS A 184 -20.60 38.59 -1.90
CA CYS A 184 -21.76 38.12 -2.67
C CYS A 184 -22.01 38.92 -3.96
N ARG A 185 -21.45 40.13 -4.07
CA ARG A 185 -21.47 40.98 -5.27
C ARG A 185 -20.17 40.93 -6.08
N ASN A 186 -19.20 40.11 -5.67
CA ASN A 186 -17.94 39.95 -6.38
C ASN A 186 -18.04 38.82 -7.39
N ILE A 187 -17.61 39.06 -8.62
CA ILE A 187 -17.56 38.06 -9.70
C ILE A 187 -16.10 37.74 -9.98
N GLU A 188 -15.71 36.47 -9.89
CA GLU A 188 -14.37 36.00 -10.26
C GLU A 188 -14.39 35.42 -11.69
N ILE A 189 -13.51 35.91 -12.55
CA ILE A 189 -13.41 35.49 -13.96
C ILE A 189 -12.07 34.79 -14.17
N HIS A 190 -12.11 33.47 -14.32
CA HIS A 190 -10.93 32.65 -14.54
C HIS A 190 -10.47 32.67 -16.01
N SER A 191 -9.24 32.22 -16.24
CA SER A 191 -8.67 31.96 -17.58
C SER A 191 -8.56 33.16 -18.54
N VAL A 192 -8.70 34.40 -18.05
CA VAL A 192 -8.46 35.62 -18.84
C VAL A 192 -6.94 35.82 -19.06
N PRO A 193 -6.41 35.81 -20.31
CA PRO A 193 -4.99 35.98 -20.58
C PRO A 193 -4.43 37.30 -20.03
N GLU A 194 -3.19 37.30 -19.56
CA GLU A 194 -2.52 38.47 -18.95
C GLU A 194 -1.67 39.22 -20.00
N ARG A 195 -1.74 40.56 -20.04
CA ARG A 195 -0.89 41.41 -20.89
C ARG A 195 -0.30 42.58 -20.09
N LYS A 196 0.93 43.01 -20.41
CA LYS A 196 1.64 44.06 -19.66
C LYS A 196 0.92 45.41 -19.61
N THR A 197 0.14 45.73 -20.63
CA THR A 197 -0.68 46.95 -20.75
C THR A 197 -2.09 46.53 -21.10
N GLU A 198 -2.87 46.12 -20.10
CA GLU A 198 -4.26 45.69 -20.25
C GLU A 198 -5.23 46.67 -19.61
N ASN A 199 -6.33 46.95 -20.30
CA ASN A 199 -7.48 47.64 -19.72
C ASN A 199 -8.52 46.59 -19.34
N LEU A 200 -8.63 46.31 -18.04
CA LEU A 200 -9.53 45.28 -17.51
C LEU A 200 -11.01 45.58 -17.76
N PHE A 201 -11.43 46.84 -17.71
CA PHE A 201 -12.80 47.25 -18.04
C PHE A 201 -13.12 46.95 -19.50
N ALA A 202 -12.23 47.29 -20.43
CA ALA A 202 -12.43 47.01 -21.86
C ALA A 202 -12.39 45.51 -22.21
N ILE A 203 -11.79 44.67 -21.36
CA ILE A 203 -11.86 43.20 -21.47
C ILE A 203 -13.22 42.70 -20.96
N PHE A 204 -13.67 43.20 -19.82
CA PHE A 204 -14.96 42.85 -19.22
C PHE A 204 -16.14 43.28 -20.10
N GLU A 205 -16.13 44.50 -20.63
CA GLU A 205 -17.16 45.03 -21.53
C GLU A 205 -17.32 44.16 -22.79
N LYS A 206 -16.21 43.70 -23.38
CA LYS A 206 -16.23 42.76 -24.51
C LYS A 206 -16.84 41.41 -24.13
N LEU A 207 -16.54 40.91 -22.93
CA LEU A 207 -17.10 39.66 -22.43
C LEU A 207 -18.62 39.79 -22.20
N CYS A 208 -19.07 40.88 -21.56
CA CYS A 208 -20.48 41.22 -21.38
C CYS A 208 -21.24 41.34 -22.71
N LYS A 209 -20.64 41.97 -23.72
CA LYS A 209 -21.20 42.07 -25.07
C LYS A 209 -21.40 40.71 -25.73
N GLU A 210 -20.43 39.79 -25.61
CA GLU A 210 -20.51 38.45 -26.19
C GLU A 210 -21.60 37.59 -25.53
N ILE A 211 -21.74 37.67 -24.20
CA ILE A 211 -22.80 36.99 -23.44
C ILE A 211 -24.16 37.71 -23.48
N LYS A 212 -24.28 38.83 -24.21
CA LYS A 212 -25.49 39.66 -24.35
C LYS A 212 -26.05 40.22 -23.03
N VAL A 213 -25.17 40.47 -22.05
CA VAL A 213 -25.55 41.09 -20.77
C VAL A 213 -25.11 42.55 -20.78
N SER A 214 -26.03 43.46 -20.44
CA SER A 214 -25.73 44.89 -20.33
C SER A 214 -25.38 45.23 -18.88
N THR A 215 -24.12 45.57 -18.63
CA THR A 215 -23.63 46.11 -17.35
C THR A 215 -22.92 47.44 -17.62
N PRO A 216 -23.50 48.60 -17.25
CA PRO A 216 -22.82 49.87 -17.42
C PRO A 216 -21.62 49.98 -16.47
N ASN A 217 -20.59 50.72 -16.88
CA ASN A 217 -19.35 50.87 -16.10
C ASN A 217 -19.58 51.55 -14.72
N THR A 218 -20.71 52.22 -14.52
CA THR A 218 -21.15 52.80 -13.22
C THR A 218 -21.39 51.75 -12.14
N ASP A 219 -21.74 50.52 -12.52
CA ASP A 219 -22.15 49.47 -11.58
C ASP A 219 -20.94 48.66 -11.10
N ILE A 220 -19.76 48.90 -11.69
CA ILE A 220 -18.51 48.21 -11.41
C ILE A 220 -17.69 49.03 -10.41
N LEU A 221 -17.85 48.74 -9.12
CA LEU A 221 -17.13 49.46 -8.04
C LEU A 221 -15.60 49.36 -8.17
N SER A 222 -15.08 48.18 -8.54
CA SER A 222 -13.66 47.99 -8.83
C SER A 222 -13.45 46.71 -9.65
N ILE A 223 -12.39 46.69 -10.47
CA ILE A 223 -11.96 45.48 -11.19
C ILE A 223 -10.44 45.34 -11.06
N ARG A 224 -9.95 44.14 -10.75
CA ARG A 224 -8.53 43.89 -10.43
C ARG A 224 -8.15 42.44 -10.69
N ARG A 225 -6.88 42.22 -11.06
CA ARG A 225 -6.29 40.87 -11.04
C ARG A 225 -6.12 40.43 -9.58
N VAL A 226 -6.46 39.17 -9.30
CA VAL A 226 -6.17 38.52 -8.01
C VAL A 226 -4.77 37.92 -8.10
N ALA A 227 -3.92 38.22 -7.13
CA ALA A 227 -2.59 37.64 -7.06
C ALA A 227 -2.67 36.13 -6.79
N LYS A 228 -2.07 35.32 -7.66
CA LYS A 228 -1.93 33.87 -7.47
C LYS A 228 -0.93 33.62 -6.33
N ILE A 229 -1.44 33.45 -5.11
CA ILE A 229 -0.65 33.00 -3.96
C ILE A 229 -0.47 31.49 -4.09
N ASN A 230 0.76 31.04 -4.33
CA ASN A 230 1.11 29.61 -4.25
C ASN A 230 1.20 29.23 -2.76
N SER A 231 0.11 28.72 -2.19
CA SER A 231 0.01 28.29 -0.78
C SER A 231 0.70 26.94 -0.49
N LEU A 232 1.19 26.27 -1.53
CA LEU A 232 2.02 25.06 -1.46
C LEU A 232 3.44 25.38 -1.97
N LEU A 233 4.42 25.32 -1.06
CA LEU A 233 5.83 25.26 -1.41
C LEU A 233 6.26 23.80 -1.52
N TRP A 234 7.33 23.51 -2.26
CA TRP A 234 7.87 22.16 -2.41
C TRP A 234 9.32 22.16 -1.93
N SER A 235 9.65 21.32 -0.94
CA SER A 235 10.99 21.24 -0.34
C SER A 235 11.63 19.86 -0.56
N PRO A 236 12.94 19.80 -0.81
CA PRO A 236 13.65 18.54 -0.95
C PRO A 236 13.81 17.83 0.39
N ILE A 237 13.75 16.51 0.37
CA ILE A 237 13.92 15.66 1.55
C ILE A 237 15.39 15.26 1.68
N SER A 238 15.92 15.25 2.89
CA SER A 238 17.33 14.95 3.19
C SER A 238 17.83 13.56 2.75
N LYS A 239 16.94 12.65 2.33
CA LYS A 239 17.26 11.28 1.87
C LYS A 239 16.33 10.76 0.75
N GLY A 240 15.73 11.63 -0.06
CA GLY A 240 14.76 11.22 -1.10
C GLY A 240 14.96 11.92 -2.44
N CYS A 241 14.59 11.23 -3.52
CA CYS A 241 14.62 11.78 -4.89
C CYS A 241 13.41 12.67 -5.22
N TYR A 242 12.54 12.91 -4.24
CA TYR A 242 11.25 13.59 -4.40
C TYR A 242 11.10 14.79 -3.44
N LEU A 243 10.29 15.76 -3.83
CA LEU A 243 9.92 16.92 -3.03
C LEU A 243 8.69 16.60 -2.17
N LYS A 244 8.66 17.13 -0.94
CA LYS A 244 7.48 17.15 -0.09
C LYS A 244 6.80 18.52 -0.12
N PRO A 245 5.46 18.57 -0.08
CA PRO A 245 4.74 19.82 0.03
C PRO A 245 4.88 20.40 1.44
N VAL A 246 5.29 21.66 1.53
CA VAL A 246 5.30 22.48 2.74
C VAL A 246 4.17 23.49 2.60
N ALA A 247 3.12 23.32 3.41
CA ALA A 247 2.05 24.30 3.47
C ALA A 247 2.53 25.57 4.18
N SER A 248 2.39 26.73 3.54
CA SER A 248 2.47 28.00 4.25
C SER A 248 1.19 28.17 5.08
N ILE A 249 1.31 28.23 6.40
CA ILE A 249 0.16 28.42 7.30
C ILE A 249 -0.40 29.85 7.10
N PRO A 250 -1.73 30.05 6.94
CA PRO A 250 -2.78 29.03 6.88
C PRO A 250 -2.87 28.38 5.50
N ALA A 251 -2.96 27.04 5.46
CA ALA A 251 -3.19 26.31 4.22
C ALA A 251 -4.57 26.70 3.62
N ASP A 252 -4.59 27.05 2.35
CA ASP A 252 -5.84 27.17 1.58
C ASP A 252 -6.56 25.81 1.57
N SER A 253 -7.89 25.82 1.71
CA SER A 253 -8.78 24.69 1.45
C SER A 253 -8.36 23.83 0.24
N LYS A 254 -7.97 24.46 -0.88
CA LYS A 254 -7.50 23.78 -2.09
C LYS A 254 -6.16 23.08 -1.91
N ALA A 255 -5.26 23.66 -1.10
CA ALA A 255 -3.99 23.02 -0.76
C ALA A 255 -4.23 21.76 0.09
N THR A 256 -5.13 21.82 1.07
CA THR A 256 -5.51 20.65 1.88
C THR A 256 -6.05 19.51 1.02
N PHE A 257 -6.97 19.77 0.09
CA PHE A 257 -7.46 18.71 -0.83
C PHE A 257 -6.35 18.07 -1.67
N ILE A 258 -5.35 18.84 -2.12
CA ILE A 258 -4.20 18.30 -2.85
C ILE A 258 -3.33 17.44 -1.92
N LEU A 259 -3.10 17.86 -0.67
CA LEU A 259 -2.35 17.08 0.33
C LEU A 259 -3.05 15.75 0.65
N ASP A 260 -4.36 15.79 0.87
CA ASP A 260 -5.17 14.60 1.16
C ASP A 260 -5.17 13.62 -0.02
N PHE A 261 -5.32 14.12 -1.25
CA PHE A 261 -5.24 13.31 -2.48
C PHE A 261 -3.86 12.65 -2.66
N LEU A 262 -2.78 13.42 -2.47
CA LEU A 262 -1.41 12.90 -2.57
C LEU A 262 -1.14 11.82 -1.51
N SER A 263 -1.62 12.03 -0.28
CA SER A 263 -1.53 11.07 0.81
C SER A 263 -2.31 9.78 0.51
N LEU A 264 -3.60 9.92 0.13
CA LEU A 264 -4.49 8.79 -0.17
C LEU A 264 -3.98 7.92 -1.33
N CYS A 265 -3.41 8.55 -2.37
CA CYS A 265 -2.86 7.85 -3.52
C CYS A 265 -1.37 7.45 -3.36
N ASN A 266 -0.75 7.75 -2.21
CA ASN A 266 0.68 7.55 -1.94
C ASN A 266 1.59 8.15 -3.04
N LEU A 267 1.24 9.35 -3.52
CA LEU A 267 1.93 10.06 -4.60
C LEU A 267 2.97 11.05 -4.05
N SER A 268 4.19 10.93 -4.57
CA SER A 268 5.31 11.84 -4.31
C SER A 268 5.65 12.66 -5.56
N GLN A 269 6.19 13.86 -5.37
CA GLN A 269 6.51 14.80 -6.46
C GLN A 269 7.99 14.67 -6.85
N PHE A 270 8.30 14.45 -8.12
CA PHE A 270 9.67 14.17 -8.61
C PHE A 270 10.27 15.28 -9.50
N ASN A 271 9.56 16.37 -9.76
CA ASN A 271 10.08 17.46 -10.58
C ASN A 271 10.87 18.45 -9.70
N HIS A 272 12.16 18.62 -9.98
CA HIS A 272 13.02 19.61 -9.32
C HIS A 272 13.29 20.84 -10.20
N VAL A 273 12.83 20.84 -11.46
CA VAL A 273 13.11 21.89 -12.44
C VAL A 273 12.22 23.11 -12.17
N LYS A 274 12.87 24.24 -11.86
CA LYS A 274 12.24 25.54 -11.67
C LYS A 274 12.30 26.37 -12.94
N ASN A 275 11.38 27.32 -13.08
CA ASN A 275 11.42 28.32 -14.14
C ASN A 275 12.37 29.49 -13.80
N LYS A 276 12.52 30.44 -14.72
CA LYS A 276 13.40 31.63 -14.57
C LYS A 276 13.16 32.44 -13.27
N ASN A 277 11.98 32.34 -12.67
CA ASN A 277 11.60 33.09 -11.47
C ASN A 277 11.79 32.26 -10.18
N GLU A 278 12.58 31.18 -10.21
CA GLU A 278 12.76 30.21 -9.11
C GLU A 278 11.45 29.55 -8.62
N ARG A 279 10.43 29.50 -9.48
CA ARG A 279 9.13 28.88 -9.18
C ARG A 279 8.99 27.54 -9.88
N LEU A 280 8.43 26.58 -9.15
CA LEU A 280 7.97 25.32 -9.71
C LEU A 280 6.51 25.48 -10.18
N LEU A 281 6.22 25.08 -11.41
CA LEU A 281 4.89 25.18 -12.03
C LEU A 281 4.28 23.79 -12.27
N ASP A 282 5.07 22.88 -12.84
CA ASP A 282 4.65 21.54 -13.21
C ASP A 282 4.89 20.51 -12.10
N LEU A 283 3.88 19.70 -11.81
CA LEU A 283 3.98 18.57 -10.87
C LEU A 283 4.15 17.26 -11.65
N VAL A 284 5.24 16.53 -11.39
CA VAL A 284 5.41 15.14 -11.84
C VAL A 284 5.18 14.25 -10.62
N LEU A 285 4.08 13.51 -10.61
CA LEU A 285 3.65 12.71 -9.47
C LEU A 285 3.83 11.21 -9.74
N CYS A 286 4.44 10.47 -8.81
CA CYS A 286 4.60 9.02 -8.89
C CYS A 286 4.51 8.35 -7.52
N THR A 287 4.18 7.06 -7.50
CA THR A 287 4.14 6.22 -6.28
C THR A 287 5.48 5.52 -5.98
N SER A 288 6.50 5.69 -6.82
CA SER A 288 7.76 4.95 -6.74
C SER A 288 8.92 5.76 -7.31
N ASP A 289 10.12 5.60 -6.71
CA ASP A 289 11.36 6.32 -7.05
C ASP A 289 11.99 5.92 -8.40
N VAL A 290 11.22 5.27 -9.28
CA VAL A 290 11.63 4.87 -10.64
C VAL A 290 11.61 6.02 -11.65
N ILE A 291 11.32 7.26 -11.26
CA ILE A 291 11.23 8.40 -12.17
C ILE A 291 12.36 9.40 -11.90
N CYS A 292 13.14 9.69 -12.95
CA CYS A 292 14.08 10.81 -12.99
C CYS A 292 13.50 11.92 -13.88
N VAL A 293 13.55 13.18 -13.40
CA VAL A 293 13.08 14.37 -14.12
C VAL A 293 14.25 15.33 -14.32
N GLU A 294 14.54 15.64 -15.58
CA GLU A 294 15.65 16.50 -15.99
C GLU A 294 15.13 17.64 -16.89
N PRO A 295 15.84 18.78 -16.97
CA PRO A 295 15.59 19.76 -18.03
C PRO A 295 15.86 19.16 -19.42
N VAL A 296 15.09 19.54 -20.44
CA VAL A 296 15.36 19.11 -21.82
C VAL A 296 16.58 19.86 -22.40
N GLU A 297 17.63 19.12 -22.78
CA GLU A 297 18.83 19.67 -23.42
C GLU A 297 18.58 20.12 -24.88
N GLU A 298 17.79 19.37 -25.66
CA GLU A 298 17.44 19.69 -27.05
C GLU A 298 15.92 19.85 -27.23
N SER A 299 15.43 21.09 -27.29
CA SER A 299 14.01 21.39 -27.51
C SER A 299 13.68 21.54 -29.00
N LEU A 300 12.63 20.84 -29.45
CA LEU A 300 12.08 20.95 -30.80
C LEU A 300 11.34 22.27 -31.06
N THR A 301 11.05 23.05 -30.01
CA THR A 301 10.36 24.34 -30.06
C THR A 301 11.14 25.43 -29.30
N ARG A 302 10.78 26.69 -29.51
CA ARG A 302 11.36 27.81 -28.74
C ARG A 302 11.07 27.61 -27.25
N LEU A 303 12.13 27.60 -26.44
CA LEU A 303 12.06 27.44 -24.98
C LEU A 303 11.25 28.56 -24.33
N ASP A 304 10.19 28.21 -23.60
CA ASP A 304 9.51 29.15 -22.70
C ASP A 304 10.31 29.25 -21.38
N ARG A 305 10.63 30.48 -20.99
CA ARG A 305 11.40 30.79 -19.76
C ARG A 305 10.56 30.67 -18.49
N HIS A 306 9.23 30.71 -18.62
CA HIS A 306 8.27 30.55 -17.52
C HIS A 306 7.76 29.11 -17.40
N HIS A 307 7.88 28.31 -18.46
CA HIS A 307 7.45 26.92 -18.54
C HIS A 307 8.55 26.05 -19.21
N PRO A 308 9.68 25.79 -18.50
CA PRO A 308 10.77 25.01 -19.07
C PRO A 308 10.31 23.58 -19.40
N PRO A 309 10.65 23.03 -20.59
CA PRO A 309 10.27 21.66 -20.95
C PRO A 309 11.04 20.62 -20.12
N LEU A 310 10.33 19.55 -19.73
CA LEU A 310 10.83 18.49 -18.86
C LEU A 310 11.08 17.19 -19.66
N SER A 311 12.22 16.56 -19.39
CA SER A 311 12.57 15.19 -19.79
C SER A 311 12.25 14.26 -18.63
N ILE A 312 11.31 13.34 -18.83
CA ILE A 312 10.89 12.37 -17.80
C ILE A 312 11.37 10.98 -18.21
N LYS A 313 12.39 10.47 -17.52
CA LYS A 313 12.90 9.11 -17.68
C LYS A 313 12.24 8.21 -16.63
N VAL A 314 11.80 7.02 -17.05
CA VAL A 314 11.32 5.99 -16.12
C VAL A 314 12.32 4.84 -16.13
N GLU A 315 13.09 4.73 -15.05
CA GLU A 315 14.16 3.78 -14.87
C GLU A 315 13.67 2.55 -14.09
N GLY A 316 13.56 1.43 -14.80
CA GLY A 316 13.24 0.15 -14.19
C GLY A 316 12.80 -0.89 -15.20
N ASN A 317 12.90 -2.16 -14.80
CA ASN A 317 12.19 -3.24 -15.48
C ASN A 317 10.68 -3.12 -15.18
N ILE A 318 10.02 -2.12 -15.77
CA ILE A 318 8.56 -2.12 -15.92
C ILE A 318 8.23 -3.48 -16.57
N PRO A 319 7.39 -4.34 -15.96
CA PRO A 319 7.10 -5.65 -16.54
C PRO A 319 6.23 -5.53 -17.80
N THR A 320 6.80 -5.07 -18.91
CA THR A 320 6.19 -5.09 -20.25
C THR A 320 6.16 -6.51 -20.82
N LYS A 321 5.99 -7.53 -19.95
CA LYS A 321 5.49 -8.86 -20.31
C LYS A 321 4.00 -8.75 -20.61
N GLN A 322 3.68 -7.96 -21.63
CA GLN A 322 2.44 -8.11 -22.36
C GLN A 322 2.38 -9.55 -22.88
N MET A 323 1.21 -10.18 -22.86
CA MET A 323 1.03 -11.44 -23.57
C MET A 323 1.41 -11.22 -25.03
N LYS A 324 2.53 -11.83 -25.47
CA LYS A 324 2.84 -11.96 -26.89
C LYS A 324 1.79 -12.90 -27.47
N LEU A 325 0.66 -12.34 -27.92
CA LEU A 325 -0.34 -13.03 -28.74
C LEU A 325 0.41 -13.83 -29.80
N ASN A 326 0.39 -15.15 -29.67
CA ASN A 326 1.23 -16.03 -30.46
C ASN A 326 0.87 -15.80 -31.94
N SER A 327 1.79 -15.18 -32.69
CA SER A 327 1.49 -14.70 -34.05
C SER A 327 1.28 -15.83 -35.06
N ARG A 328 1.47 -17.08 -34.62
CA ARG A 328 1.15 -18.32 -35.33
C ARG A 328 -0.26 -18.85 -35.02
N THR A 329 -1.07 -18.15 -34.20
CA THR A 329 -2.48 -18.51 -33.98
C THR A 329 -3.21 -18.60 -35.32
N LYS A 330 -3.77 -19.77 -35.60
CA LYS A 330 -4.72 -19.97 -36.69
C LYS A 330 -5.91 -19.04 -36.42
N ARG A 331 -6.24 -18.14 -37.34
CA ARG A 331 -7.41 -17.26 -37.21
C ARG A 331 -8.41 -17.56 -38.31
N TYR A 332 -9.67 -17.69 -37.93
CA TYR A 332 -10.78 -17.78 -38.88
C TYR A 332 -10.92 -16.45 -39.64
N ASN A 333 -11.08 -16.55 -40.95
CA ASN A 333 -11.30 -15.42 -41.83
C ASN A 333 -12.80 -15.26 -42.09
N PHE A 334 -13.50 -14.65 -41.13
CA PHE A 334 -14.95 -14.45 -41.19
C PHE A 334 -15.38 -13.66 -42.44
N ASN A 335 -14.56 -12.73 -42.95
CA ASN A 335 -14.81 -12.03 -44.22
C ASN A 335 -14.84 -12.95 -45.46
N LYS A 336 -14.42 -14.22 -45.33
CA LYS A 336 -14.52 -15.27 -46.35
C LYS A 336 -15.31 -16.48 -45.88
N CYS A 337 -16.12 -16.33 -44.83
CA CYS A 337 -17.04 -17.38 -44.35
C CYS A 337 -18.14 -17.65 -45.38
N ASP A 338 -18.48 -18.92 -45.59
CA ASP A 338 -19.69 -19.29 -46.32
C ASP A 338 -20.91 -19.19 -45.41
N TYR A 339 -21.36 -17.96 -45.17
CA TYR A 339 -22.49 -17.67 -44.29
C TYR A 339 -23.82 -18.31 -44.73
N ALA A 340 -23.97 -18.63 -46.03
CA ALA A 340 -25.13 -19.35 -46.53
C ALA A 340 -25.16 -20.79 -46.00
N LYS A 341 -24.02 -21.51 -46.08
CA LYS A 341 -23.88 -22.86 -45.51
C LYS A 341 -23.94 -22.87 -43.98
N VAL A 342 -23.40 -21.85 -43.31
CA VAL A 342 -23.56 -21.68 -41.85
C VAL A 342 -25.03 -21.53 -41.47
N LYS A 343 -25.78 -20.67 -42.17
CA LYS A 343 -27.22 -20.47 -41.91
C LYS A 343 -28.03 -21.75 -42.19
N ALA A 344 -27.73 -22.46 -43.28
CA ALA A 344 -28.39 -23.73 -43.59
C ALA A 344 -28.17 -24.78 -42.48
N ALA A 345 -26.92 -24.98 -42.04
CA ALA A 345 -26.61 -25.94 -40.97
C ALA A 345 -27.27 -25.59 -39.62
N ILE A 346 -27.37 -24.30 -39.27
CA ILE A 346 -28.05 -23.83 -38.05
C ILE A 346 -29.58 -24.05 -38.12
N LEU A 347 -30.18 -23.96 -39.31
CA LEU A 347 -31.62 -24.18 -39.53
C LEU A 347 -31.98 -25.67 -39.62
N GLU A 348 -31.08 -26.51 -40.14
CA GLU A 348 -31.24 -27.96 -40.25
C GLU A 348 -31.08 -28.68 -38.90
N LYS A 349 -30.31 -28.10 -37.97
CA LYS A 349 -30.10 -28.66 -36.63
C LYS A 349 -31.40 -28.64 -35.83
N ASP A 350 -31.80 -29.82 -35.36
CA ASP A 350 -32.82 -29.91 -34.31
C ASP A 350 -32.23 -29.38 -32.98
N TRP A 351 -32.85 -28.32 -32.47
CA TRP A 351 -32.52 -27.66 -31.22
C TRP A 351 -33.36 -28.19 -30.04
N SER A 352 -34.40 -28.99 -30.28
CA SER A 352 -35.29 -29.49 -29.23
C SER A 352 -34.52 -30.27 -28.15
N ILE A 353 -33.59 -31.12 -28.57
CA ILE A 353 -32.70 -31.92 -27.71
C ILE A 353 -31.90 -31.04 -26.76
N ILE A 354 -31.29 -29.95 -27.27
CA ILE A 354 -30.45 -29.03 -26.47
C ILE A 354 -31.33 -28.19 -25.53
N LEU A 355 -32.49 -27.74 -26.00
CA LEU A 355 -33.42 -26.90 -25.23
C LEU A 355 -34.22 -27.68 -24.17
N GLN A 356 -34.28 -29.01 -24.27
CA GLN A 356 -34.90 -29.90 -23.27
C GLN A 356 -33.92 -30.38 -22.19
N SER A 357 -32.64 -29.99 -22.25
CA SER A 357 -31.66 -30.32 -21.21
C SER A 357 -32.01 -29.64 -19.87
N ASN A 358 -32.03 -30.43 -18.80
CA ASN A 358 -32.20 -29.94 -17.42
C ASN A 358 -30.94 -29.26 -16.86
N ASP A 359 -29.78 -29.37 -17.52
CA ASP A 359 -28.56 -28.62 -17.17
C ASP A 359 -28.25 -27.59 -18.26
N VAL A 360 -28.36 -26.31 -17.87
CA VAL A 360 -28.04 -25.14 -18.69
C VAL A 360 -26.58 -25.14 -19.14
N ASN A 361 -25.66 -25.67 -18.32
CA ASN A 361 -24.24 -25.71 -18.64
C ASN A 361 -23.94 -26.72 -19.75
N LEU A 362 -24.56 -27.91 -19.66
CA LEU A 362 -24.49 -28.93 -20.69
C LEU A 362 -25.12 -28.43 -22.00
N ALA A 363 -26.29 -27.78 -21.93
CA ALA A 363 -26.96 -27.19 -23.09
C ALA A 363 -26.08 -26.12 -23.79
N ILE A 364 -25.44 -25.25 -23.01
CA ILE A 364 -24.50 -24.24 -23.51
C ILE A 364 -23.26 -24.89 -24.13
N GLN A 365 -22.74 -25.96 -23.52
CA GLN A 365 -21.59 -26.69 -24.06
C GLN A 365 -21.93 -27.33 -25.42
N GLU A 366 -23.03 -28.09 -25.51
CA GLU A 366 -23.47 -28.71 -26.77
C GLU A 366 -23.77 -27.67 -27.87
N PHE A 367 -24.38 -26.54 -27.51
CA PHE A 367 -24.60 -25.41 -28.40
C PHE A 367 -23.26 -24.88 -28.97
N TYR A 368 -22.27 -24.64 -28.12
CA TYR A 368 -20.97 -24.13 -28.55
C TYR A 368 -20.14 -25.16 -29.31
N GLU A 369 -20.21 -26.45 -28.96
CA GLU A 369 -19.55 -27.52 -29.71
C GLU A 369 -20.09 -27.60 -31.14
N PHE A 370 -21.43 -27.61 -31.29
CA PHE A 370 -22.06 -27.57 -32.62
C PHE A 370 -21.68 -26.30 -33.39
N LEU A 371 -21.83 -25.11 -32.79
CA LEU A 371 -21.55 -23.84 -33.45
C LEU A 371 -20.08 -23.71 -33.87
N ASN A 372 -19.14 -24.11 -33.00
CA ASN A 372 -17.71 -24.12 -33.32
C ASN A 372 -17.37 -25.14 -34.41
N GLY A 373 -18.05 -26.30 -34.44
CA GLY A 373 -17.95 -27.26 -35.54
C GLY A 373 -18.39 -26.68 -36.89
N VAL A 374 -19.54 -26.01 -36.93
CA VAL A 374 -20.06 -25.31 -38.12
C VAL A 374 -19.11 -24.19 -38.56
N ILE A 375 -18.59 -23.37 -37.64
CA ILE A 375 -17.60 -22.32 -37.93
C ILE A 375 -16.31 -22.93 -38.50
N CYS A 376 -15.79 -24.00 -37.89
CA CYS A 376 -14.57 -24.67 -38.33
C CYS A 376 -14.71 -25.26 -39.75
N LYS A 377 -15.89 -25.81 -40.07
CA LYS A 377 -16.19 -26.42 -41.38
C LYS A 377 -16.36 -25.40 -42.51
N TYR A 378 -16.98 -24.25 -42.24
CA TYR A 378 -17.36 -23.29 -43.29
C TYR A 378 -16.61 -21.94 -43.25
N THR A 379 -15.70 -21.72 -42.30
CA THR A 379 -14.87 -20.51 -42.22
C THR A 379 -13.40 -20.81 -42.54
N PRO A 380 -12.85 -20.31 -43.67
CA PRO A 380 -11.45 -20.53 -44.01
C PRO A 380 -10.47 -19.97 -42.97
N ILE A 381 -9.40 -20.71 -42.68
CA ILE A 381 -8.34 -20.27 -41.76
C ILE A 381 -7.27 -19.49 -42.53
N TYR A 382 -6.94 -18.27 -42.06
CA TYR A 382 -5.78 -17.52 -42.53
C TYR A 382 -4.59 -17.70 -41.58
N ARG A 383 -3.38 -17.85 -42.16
CA ARG A 383 -2.10 -17.82 -41.44
C ARG A 383 -1.54 -16.42 -41.52
N GLY A 384 -1.36 -15.75 -40.37
CA GLY A 384 -0.84 -14.38 -40.32
C GLY A 384 0.48 -14.23 -41.08
N ASN A 385 0.53 -13.26 -42.01
CA ASN A 385 1.75 -12.91 -42.72
C ASN A 385 2.88 -12.55 -41.74
N LYS A 386 4.10 -13.01 -42.05
CA LYS A 386 5.28 -12.73 -41.23
C LYS A 386 5.55 -11.22 -41.19
N GLY A 387 5.57 -10.66 -39.97
CA GLY A 387 6.14 -9.35 -39.63
C GLY A 387 5.65 -8.19 -40.49
N ASN A 388 4.66 -7.43 -39.99
CA ASN A 388 4.25 -6.17 -40.61
C ASN A 388 5.44 -5.21 -40.67
N LEU A 389 6.06 -5.08 -41.85
CA LEU A 389 6.99 -4.00 -42.15
C LEU A 389 6.29 -2.65 -41.90
N PRO A 390 6.98 -1.61 -41.41
CA PRO A 390 6.37 -0.32 -41.15
C PRO A 390 5.66 0.20 -42.40
N HIS A 391 4.43 0.69 -42.22
CA HIS A 391 3.54 1.08 -43.32
C HIS A 391 4.10 2.22 -44.19
N TRP A 392 5.06 2.99 -43.68
CA TRP A 392 5.79 4.03 -44.41
C TRP A 392 6.97 3.52 -45.25
N TYR A 393 7.28 2.22 -45.24
CA TYR A 393 8.31 1.64 -46.13
C TYR A 393 7.85 1.68 -47.58
N SER A 394 8.60 2.42 -48.42
CA SER A 394 8.36 2.41 -49.86
C SER A 394 8.62 1.03 -50.50
N PRO A 395 8.01 0.71 -51.66
CA PRO A 395 8.33 -0.49 -52.42
C PRO A 395 9.81 -0.57 -52.85
N ALA A 396 10.50 0.57 -52.98
CA ALA A 396 11.93 0.64 -53.26
C ALA A 396 12.76 0.24 -52.03
N LEU A 397 12.45 0.75 -50.85
CA LEU A 397 13.10 0.36 -49.59
C LEU A 397 12.88 -1.12 -49.28
N ARG A 398 11.67 -1.64 -49.49
CA ARG A 398 11.37 -3.08 -49.32
C ARG A 398 12.23 -3.96 -50.22
N ARG A 399 12.36 -3.61 -51.51
CA ARG A 399 13.25 -4.33 -52.46
C ARG A 399 14.71 -4.25 -52.04
N CYS A 400 15.22 -3.06 -51.72
CA CYS A 400 16.58 -2.87 -51.20
C CYS A 400 16.87 -3.78 -49.99
N LEU A 401 15.95 -3.86 -49.03
CA LEU A 401 16.15 -4.66 -47.83
C LEU A 401 16.21 -6.17 -48.12
N LEU A 402 15.39 -6.66 -49.05
CA LEU A 402 15.42 -8.06 -49.50
C LEU A 402 16.72 -8.38 -50.24
N GLU A 403 17.17 -7.51 -51.14
CA GLU A 403 18.44 -7.65 -51.85
C GLU A 403 19.64 -7.62 -50.89
N LYS A 404 19.65 -6.69 -49.93
CA LYS A 404 20.67 -6.61 -48.86
C LYS A 404 20.76 -7.94 -48.10
N ILE A 405 19.62 -8.54 -47.74
CA ILE A 405 19.57 -9.84 -47.05
C ILE A 405 20.08 -10.97 -47.97
N LYS A 406 19.69 -10.97 -49.26
CA LYS A 406 20.14 -11.95 -50.26
C LYS A 406 21.67 -11.95 -50.40
N TYR A 407 22.28 -10.78 -50.61
CA TYR A 407 23.74 -10.66 -50.78
C TYR A 407 24.50 -10.95 -49.48
N HIS A 408 24.01 -10.53 -48.33
CA HIS A 408 24.60 -10.89 -47.03
C HIS A 408 24.61 -12.41 -46.79
N SER A 409 23.51 -13.09 -47.10
CA SER A 409 23.41 -14.56 -46.98
C SER A 409 24.32 -15.29 -47.98
N ARG A 410 24.45 -14.78 -49.22
CA ARG A 410 25.40 -15.30 -50.21
C ARG A 410 26.85 -15.13 -49.73
N PHE A 411 27.24 -13.94 -49.29
CA PHE A 411 28.57 -13.70 -48.72
C PHE A 411 28.85 -14.61 -47.51
N LYS A 412 27.89 -14.78 -46.59
CA LYS A 412 28.06 -15.69 -45.44
C LYS A 412 28.31 -17.14 -45.85
N LYS A 413 27.65 -17.62 -46.91
CA LYS A 413 27.75 -19.00 -47.40
C LYS A 413 28.98 -19.24 -48.29
N TYR A 414 29.29 -18.32 -49.20
CA TYR A 414 30.27 -18.52 -50.27
C TYR A 414 31.54 -17.66 -50.14
N LYS A 415 31.58 -16.73 -49.18
CA LYS A 415 32.72 -15.83 -48.86
C LYS A 415 33.25 -14.97 -50.03
N ASN A 416 32.52 -14.88 -51.13
CA ASN A 416 32.87 -14.09 -52.30
C ASN A 416 32.93 -12.58 -51.99
N PRO A 417 34.07 -11.89 -52.18
CA PRO A 417 34.19 -10.44 -51.94
C PRO A 417 33.17 -9.60 -52.69
N ARG A 418 32.83 -9.94 -53.95
CA ARG A 418 31.83 -9.19 -54.74
C ARG A 418 30.43 -9.23 -54.14
N ASP A 419 30.07 -10.31 -53.43
CA ASP A 419 28.80 -10.38 -52.69
C ASP A 419 28.85 -9.49 -51.42
N TYR A 420 30.03 -9.27 -50.83
CA TYR A 420 30.22 -8.31 -49.73
C TYR A 420 30.11 -6.86 -50.21
N ASP A 421 30.74 -6.52 -51.33
CA ASP A 421 30.68 -5.17 -51.90
C ASP A 421 29.24 -4.77 -52.25
N ALA A 422 28.52 -5.69 -52.92
CA ALA A 422 27.10 -5.53 -53.21
C ALA A 422 26.26 -5.37 -51.92
N PHE A 423 26.53 -6.18 -50.88
CA PHE A 423 25.90 -6.03 -49.57
C PHE A 423 26.20 -4.68 -48.92
N SER A 424 27.44 -4.19 -49.00
CA SER A 424 27.89 -2.92 -48.42
C SER A 424 27.19 -1.73 -49.08
N MET A 425 27.18 -1.70 -50.42
CA MET A 425 26.42 -0.72 -51.20
C MET A 425 24.93 -0.75 -50.87
N LEU A 426 24.31 -1.94 -50.83
CA LEU A 426 22.90 -2.09 -50.48
C LEU A 426 22.60 -1.68 -49.03
N ARG A 427 23.50 -1.96 -48.08
CA ARG A 427 23.39 -1.50 -46.69
C ARG A 427 23.38 0.03 -46.61
N SER A 428 24.27 0.70 -47.34
CA SER A 428 24.29 2.17 -47.45
C SER A 428 23.01 2.71 -48.10
N ARG A 429 22.62 2.16 -49.26
CA ARG A 429 21.42 2.54 -49.99
C ARG A 429 20.15 2.39 -49.16
N CYS A 430 20.00 1.28 -48.43
CA CYS A 430 18.82 1.07 -47.58
C CYS A 430 18.80 2.05 -46.40
N LYS A 431 19.94 2.40 -45.79
CA LYS A 431 20.01 3.42 -44.73
C LYS A 431 19.60 4.81 -45.25
N LYS A 432 20.00 5.17 -46.48
CA LYS A 432 19.57 6.41 -47.15
C LYS A 432 18.06 6.40 -47.41
N LEU A 433 17.55 5.37 -48.09
CA LEU A 433 16.13 5.21 -48.41
C LEU A 433 15.24 5.15 -47.16
N GLU A 434 15.70 4.55 -46.06
CA GLU A 434 14.98 4.51 -44.78
C GLU A 434 14.83 5.91 -44.18
N LYS A 435 15.91 6.70 -44.16
CA LYS A 435 15.90 8.10 -43.68
C LYS A 435 15.00 8.99 -44.56
N GLU A 436 15.03 8.81 -45.87
CA GLU A 436 14.18 9.51 -46.84
C GLU A 436 12.70 9.13 -46.66
N CYS A 437 12.37 7.83 -46.63
CA CYS A 437 11.00 7.36 -46.43
C CYS A 437 10.41 7.84 -45.09
N TYR A 438 11.21 7.83 -44.02
CA TYR A 438 10.77 8.30 -42.71
C TYR A 438 10.54 9.81 -42.69
N ARG A 439 11.46 10.62 -43.22
CA ARG A 439 11.28 12.08 -43.36
C ARG A 439 10.03 12.43 -44.16
N SER A 440 9.86 11.83 -45.35
CA SER A 440 8.68 12.05 -46.18
C SER A 440 7.40 11.57 -45.50
N PHE A 441 7.46 10.58 -44.62
CA PHE A 441 6.30 10.14 -43.83
C PHE A 441 5.96 11.12 -42.70
N VAL A 442 6.96 11.66 -41.99
CA VAL A 442 6.76 12.67 -40.94
C VAL A 442 6.13 13.93 -41.53
N SER A 443 6.72 14.51 -42.59
CA SER A 443 6.19 15.70 -43.29
C SER A 443 4.71 15.53 -43.68
N ARG A 444 4.37 14.44 -44.38
CA ARG A 444 2.97 14.13 -44.75
C ARG A 444 2.05 13.91 -43.56
N THR A 445 2.56 13.40 -42.44
CA THR A 445 1.77 13.23 -41.22
C THR A 445 1.49 14.57 -40.57
N GLU A 446 2.47 15.48 -40.55
CA GLU A 446 2.35 16.85 -40.04
C GLU A 446 1.40 17.69 -40.92
N GLU A 447 1.57 17.65 -42.25
CA GLU A 447 0.67 18.27 -43.24
C GLU A 447 -0.80 17.80 -43.07
N CYS A 448 -1.00 16.53 -42.70
CA CYS A 448 -2.32 15.94 -42.48
C CYS A 448 -2.89 16.15 -41.06
N LEU A 449 -2.21 16.85 -40.14
CA LEU A 449 -2.72 17.05 -38.77
C LEU A 449 -4.04 17.85 -38.75
N SER A 450 -4.17 18.88 -39.59
CA SER A 450 -5.35 19.75 -39.68
C SER A 450 -6.53 19.09 -40.41
N SER A 451 -6.26 18.23 -41.39
CA SER A 451 -7.28 17.63 -42.27
C SER A 451 -7.66 16.20 -41.89
N ASN A 452 -6.73 15.42 -41.32
CA ASN A 452 -6.96 14.01 -40.96
C ASN A 452 -6.07 13.53 -39.79
N ILE A 453 -6.40 13.98 -38.59
CA ILE A 453 -5.73 13.59 -37.33
C ILE A 453 -5.69 12.07 -37.08
N LYS A 454 -6.53 11.26 -37.75
CA LYS A 454 -6.51 9.79 -37.64
C LYS A 454 -5.20 9.18 -38.14
N CYS A 455 -4.52 9.83 -39.10
CA CYS A 455 -3.21 9.37 -39.58
C CYS A 455 -2.13 9.46 -38.49
N PHE A 456 -2.09 10.57 -37.76
CA PHE A 456 -1.22 10.76 -36.60
C PHE A 456 -1.52 9.73 -35.49
N TRP A 457 -2.78 9.58 -35.09
CA TRP A 457 -3.14 8.61 -34.06
C TRP A 457 -2.86 7.16 -34.46
N LYS A 458 -3.01 6.80 -35.75
CA LYS A 458 -2.61 5.49 -36.26
C LYS A 458 -1.10 5.25 -36.15
N PHE A 459 -0.27 6.27 -36.38
CA PHE A 459 1.17 6.19 -36.17
C PHE A 459 1.52 6.02 -34.68
N VAL A 460 1.00 6.89 -33.82
CA VAL A 460 1.20 6.83 -32.36
C VAL A 460 0.78 5.46 -31.80
N ASN A 461 -0.39 4.96 -32.19
CA ASN A 461 -0.89 3.65 -31.76
C ASN A 461 -0.12 2.47 -32.38
N SER A 462 0.62 2.67 -33.47
CA SER A 462 1.56 1.67 -34.00
C SER A 462 2.93 1.66 -33.30
N LYS A 463 3.22 2.70 -32.51
CA LYS A 463 4.44 2.85 -31.70
C LYS A 463 4.23 2.49 -30.24
N LYS A 464 3.04 2.72 -29.70
CA LYS A 464 2.58 2.09 -28.46
C LYS A 464 2.62 0.56 -28.66
N GLY A 465 3.22 -0.15 -27.70
CA GLY A 465 3.12 -1.62 -27.64
C GLY A 465 1.64 -2.02 -27.61
N SER A 466 1.32 -3.23 -28.07
CA SER A 466 -0.08 -3.69 -28.15
C SER A 466 -0.83 -3.42 -26.85
N ASN A 467 -2.07 -2.93 -26.93
CA ASN A 467 -2.99 -2.86 -25.79
C ASN A 467 -3.49 -4.28 -25.42
N GLY A 468 -2.56 -5.22 -25.27
CA GLY A 468 -2.85 -6.55 -24.77
C GLY A 468 -3.22 -6.47 -23.29
N LEU A 469 -4.16 -7.29 -22.88
CA LEU A 469 -4.48 -7.49 -21.47
C LEU A 469 -3.20 -7.86 -20.68
N PRO A 470 -3.07 -7.42 -19.41
CA PRO A 470 -1.94 -7.81 -18.57
C PRO A 470 -1.89 -9.35 -18.43
N GLN A 471 -0.66 -9.89 -18.38
CA GLN A 471 -0.44 -11.35 -18.29
C GLN A 471 -0.96 -11.95 -16.98
N THR A 472 -1.10 -11.13 -15.94
CA THR A 472 -1.70 -11.48 -14.65
C THR A 472 -2.76 -10.46 -14.28
N MET A 473 -3.87 -10.90 -13.70
CA MET A 473 -4.88 -10.02 -13.11
C MET A 473 -5.04 -10.32 -11.62
N LYS A 474 -5.51 -9.32 -10.86
CA LYS A 474 -5.68 -9.40 -9.41
C LYS A 474 -7.07 -8.91 -9.01
N LEU A 475 -7.73 -9.65 -8.12
CA LEU A 475 -8.93 -9.25 -7.39
C LEU A 475 -8.84 -9.82 -5.97
N ASP A 476 -9.17 -9.01 -4.96
CA ASP A 476 -9.28 -9.43 -3.54
C ASP A 476 -8.12 -10.29 -3.00
N GLY A 477 -6.89 -9.93 -3.39
CA GLY A 477 -5.66 -10.63 -3.00
C GLY A 477 -5.26 -11.78 -3.92
N VAL A 478 -6.20 -12.40 -4.63
CA VAL A 478 -5.94 -13.47 -5.60
C VAL A 478 -5.30 -12.91 -6.86
N ILE A 479 -4.16 -13.48 -7.27
CA ILE A 479 -3.45 -13.12 -8.51
C ILE A 479 -3.43 -14.36 -9.40
N SER A 480 -3.85 -14.23 -10.67
CA SER A 480 -3.78 -15.33 -11.64
C SER A 480 -3.32 -14.86 -13.02
N SER A 481 -2.60 -15.74 -13.71
CA SER A 481 -2.29 -15.67 -15.16
C SER A 481 -3.10 -16.67 -16.00
N ASP A 482 -3.95 -17.48 -15.36
CA ASP A 482 -4.76 -18.48 -16.04
C ASP A 482 -6.08 -17.89 -16.54
N GLY A 483 -6.46 -18.21 -17.77
CA GLY A 483 -7.63 -17.62 -18.43
C GLY A 483 -8.98 -18.02 -17.83
N GLN A 484 -9.10 -19.23 -17.29
CA GLN A 484 -10.30 -19.71 -16.60
C GLN A 484 -10.47 -18.93 -15.29
N VAL A 485 -9.41 -18.92 -14.46
CA VAL A 485 -9.43 -18.23 -13.17
C VAL A 485 -9.64 -16.72 -13.36
N ILE A 486 -9.03 -16.09 -14.35
CA ILE A 486 -9.25 -14.67 -14.67
C ILE A 486 -10.73 -14.39 -15.02
N ALA A 487 -11.37 -15.25 -15.81
CA ALA A 487 -12.79 -15.10 -16.14
C ALA A 487 -13.69 -15.31 -14.91
N GLU A 488 -13.34 -16.24 -14.01
CA GLU A 488 -14.03 -16.44 -12.74
C GLU A 488 -13.89 -15.24 -11.80
N LEU A 489 -12.70 -14.61 -11.71
CA LEU A 489 -12.50 -13.36 -10.97
C LEU A 489 -13.38 -12.23 -11.54
N PHE A 490 -13.45 -12.07 -12.87
CA PHE A 490 -14.37 -11.11 -13.48
C PHE A 490 -15.84 -11.45 -13.19
N SER A 491 -16.22 -12.72 -13.26
CA SER A 491 -17.59 -13.15 -12.97
C SER A 491 -17.98 -12.86 -11.51
N GLY A 492 -17.06 -13.09 -10.57
CA GLY A 492 -17.25 -12.74 -9.16
C GLY A 492 -17.43 -11.24 -8.97
N PHE A 493 -16.52 -10.43 -9.53
CA PHE A 493 -16.59 -8.97 -9.46
C PHE A 493 -17.87 -8.40 -10.09
N PHE A 494 -18.23 -8.80 -11.31
CA PHE A 494 -19.45 -8.28 -11.93
C PHE A 494 -20.72 -8.82 -11.25
N GLY A 495 -20.67 -9.99 -10.62
CA GLY A 495 -21.75 -10.51 -9.79
C GLY A 495 -22.12 -9.60 -8.62
N THR A 496 -21.14 -8.94 -7.97
CA THR A 496 -21.41 -8.03 -6.84
C THR A 496 -21.95 -6.67 -7.26
N VAL A 497 -21.96 -6.34 -8.56
CA VAL A 497 -22.54 -5.10 -9.10
C VAL A 497 -24.06 -5.21 -9.26
N PHE A 498 -24.61 -6.43 -9.30
CA PHE A 498 -26.05 -6.66 -9.36
C PHE A 498 -26.66 -6.74 -7.96
N GLU A 499 -27.83 -6.15 -7.78
CA GLU A 499 -28.57 -6.25 -6.52
C GLU A 499 -28.97 -7.71 -6.25
N ASN A 500 -28.73 -8.18 -5.02
CA ASN A 500 -29.28 -9.46 -4.57
C ASN A 500 -30.80 -9.36 -4.57
N SER A 501 -31.48 -10.32 -5.21
CA SER A 501 -32.95 -10.35 -5.33
C SER A 501 -33.71 -10.50 -4.00
N SER A 502 -33.01 -10.56 -2.86
CA SER A 502 -33.53 -10.54 -1.50
C SER A 502 -33.82 -9.13 -0.95
N SER A 503 -33.53 -8.04 -1.68
CA SER A 503 -33.86 -6.66 -1.29
C SER A 503 -35.12 -6.07 -1.96
N ILE A 504 -35.95 -6.90 -2.61
CA ILE A 504 -37.32 -6.49 -2.97
C ILE A 504 -38.20 -6.65 -1.74
N SER A 505 -38.53 -5.56 -1.05
CA SER A 505 -39.53 -5.60 0.02
C SER A 505 -40.91 -5.91 -0.58
N THR A 506 -41.72 -6.63 0.18
CA THR A 506 -43.05 -7.10 -0.25
C THR A 506 -44.10 -6.00 -0.39
N ASP A 507 -43.77 -4.75 -0.04
CA ASP A 507 -44.72 -3.63 -0.01
C ASP A 507 -44.81 -2.89 -1.37
N ALA A 508 -43.94 -3.21 -2.34
CA ALA A 508 -43.87 -2.53 -3.63
C ALA A 508 -44.78 -3.13 -4.73
N MET A 509 -45.81 -3.93 -4.38
CA MET A 509 -46.60 -4.69 -5.37
C MET A 509 -48.13 -4.51 -5.33
N GLU A 510 -48.65 -3.41 -4.75
CA GLU A 510 -50.10 -3.07 -4.82
C GLU A 510 -50.46 -1.94 -5.81
N HIS A 511 -49.49 -1.24 -6.42
CA HIS A 511 -49.76 -0.10 -7.31
C HIS A 511 -49.14 -0.16 -8.72
N VAL A 512 -49.25 -1.33 -9.37
CA VAL A 512 -49.34 -1.40 -10.85
C VAL A 512 -50.45 -2.39 -11.23
N ASN A 513 -51.68 -1.90 -11.31
CA ASN A 513 -52.83 -2.72 -11.68
C ASN A 513 -52.98 -2.85 -13.22
N ALA A 514 -53.55 -3.96 -13.66
CA ALA A 514 -54.09 -4.22 -15.01
C ALA A 514 -53.12 -4.19 -16.22
N LYS A 515 -52.35 -5.27 -16.39
CA LYS A 515 -52.45 -6.11 -17.62
C LYS A 515 -51.87 -7.52 -17.41
N GLU A 516 -52.78 -8.49 -17.33
CA GLU A 516 -52.60 -9.93 -17.55
C GLU A 516 -51.22 -10.55 -17.22
N ARG A 517 -51.05 -11.02 -15.97
CA ARG A 517 -50.13 -12.12 -15.66
C ARG A 517 -50.94 -13.34 -15.22
N SER A 518 -50.94 -14.40 -16.03
CA SER A 518 -51.36 -15.72 -15.55
C SER A 518 -50.28 -16.29 -14.61
N PRO A 519 -50.64 -17.11 -13.62
CA PRO A 519 -49.67 -17.75 -12.74
C PRO A 519 -48.88 -18.82 -13.51
N ASN A 520 -47.63 -19.05 -13.07
CA ASN A 520 -46.72 -20.12 -13.50
C ASN A 520 -46.70 -20.43 -15.01
N LYS A 521 -45.94 -19.63 -15.77
CA LYS A 521 -45.26 -20.14 -16.96
C LYS A 521 -43.81 -20.44 -16.64
N GLN A 522 -43.51 -21.73 -16.51
CA GLN A 522 -42.24 -22.31 -16.91
C GLN A 522 -41.77 -21.59 -18.19
N THR A 523 -40.55 -21.04 -18.19
CA THR A 523 -40.07 -20.18 -19.28
C THR A 523 -39.73 -21.01 -20.51
N ASP A 524 -40.77 -21.47 -21.19
CA ASP A 524 -40.68 -22.12 -22.48
C ASP A 524 -40.03 -21.15 -23.47
N LEU A 525 -38.76 -21.39 -23.77
CA LEU A 525 -38.05 -20.74 -24.86
C LEU A 525 -38.55 -21.34 -26.17
N MET A 526 -39.81 -21.05 -26.49
CA MET A 526 -40.56 -21.67 -27.57
C MET A 526 -39.72 -21.65 -28.86
N MET A 527 -39.52 -22.82 -29.47
CA MET A 527 -38.66 -23.02 -30.66
C MET A 527 -38.89 -21.96 -31.75
N THR A 528 -40.14 -21.55 -31.94
CA THR A 528 -40.56 -20.47 -32.86
C THR A 528 -39.90 -19.11 -32.60
N ARG A 529 -39.57 -18.76 -31.34
CA ARG A 529 -38.81 -17.54 -31.00
C ARG A 529 -37.33 -17.69 -31.36
N VAL A 530 -36.73 -18.86 -31.09
CA VAL A 530 -35.34 -19.17 -31.43
C VAL A 530 -35.14 -19.12 -32.95
N PHE A 531 -35.99 -19.78 -33.73
CA PHE A 531 -35.94 -19.73 -35.19
C PHE A 531 -36.21 -18.32 -35.75
N ARG A 532 -37.08 -17.50 -35.13
CA ARG A 532 -37.24 -16.08 -35.51
C ARG A 532 -35.94 -15.28 -35.28
N CYS A 533 -35.25 -15.49 -34.16
CA CYS A 533 -33.95 -14.84 -33.92
C CYS A 533 -32.88 -15.26 -34.94
N PHE A 534 -32.82 -16.55 -35.31
CA PHE A 534 -31.91 -17.03 -36.37
C PHE A 534 -32.31 -16.54 -37.78
N ALA A 535 -33.59 -16.34 -38.06
CA ALA A 535 -34.05 -15.80 -39.34
C ALA A 535 -33.58 -14.36 -39.56
N VAL A 536 -33.65 -13.53 -38.51
CA VAL A 536 -33.29 -12.09 -38.49
C VAL A 536 -31.77 -11.84 -38.35
N PHE A 537 -30.97 -12.88 -38.10
CA PHE A 537 -29.55 -12.78 -37.77
C PHE A 537 -28.70 -12.21 -38.93
N CYS A 538 -28.38 -10.91 -38.87
CA CYS A 538 -27.62 -10.18 -39.89
C CYS A 538 -26.10 -10.39 -39.72
N LEU A 539 -25.59 -11.49 -40.29
CA LEU A 539 -24.18 -11.92 -40.19
C LEU A 539 -23.13 -10.92 -40.73
N ASN A 540 -23.55 -9.91 -41.50
CA ASN A 540 -22.64 -8.93 -42.12
C ASN A 540 -22.26 -7.74 -41.21
N ASN A 541 -22.96 -7.50 -40.10
CA ASN A 541 -22.79 -6.30 -39.25
C ASN A 541 -22.26 -6.60 -37.83
N SER A 542 -21.87 -7.84 -37.53
CA SER A 542 -21.31 -8.17 -36.20
C SER A 542 -19.83 -7.78 -36.08
N CYS A 543 -19.48 -7.16 -34.96
CA CYS A 543 -18.09 -7.06 -34.53
C CYS A 543 -17.53 -8.49 -34.37
N GLY A 544 -16.46 -8.78 -35.11
CA GLY A 544 -15.94 -10.15 -35.26
C GLY A 544 -15.69 -10.83 -33.93
N GLY A 545 -16.24 -12.04 -33.76
CA GLY A 545 -16.25 -12.75 -32.48
C GLY A 545 -14.85 -12.90 -31.89
N HIS A 546 -14.63 -12.28 -30.73
CA HIS A 546 -13.75 -12.88 -29.75
C HIS A 546 -14.32 -14.26 -29.46
N VAL A 547 -13.52 -15.31 -29.66
CA VAL A 547 -13.90 -16.68 -29.30
C VAL A 547 -14.17 -16.66 -27.79
N MET A 548 -15.45 -16.69 -27.39
CA MET A 548 -15.80 -16.91 -26.01
C MET A 548 -15.35 -18.32 -25.67
N SER A 549 -14.34 -18.41 -24.80
CA SER A 549 -13.91 -19.66 -24.22
C SER A 549 -15.09 -20.29 -23.46
N SER A 550 -15.12 -21.61 -23.38
CA SER A 550 -16.21 -22.45 -22.83
C SER A 550 -16.34 -22.36 -21.29
N VAL A 551 -16.37 -21.14 -20.75
CA VAL A 551 -16.05 -20.83 -19.35
C VAL A 551 -17.29 -20.43 -18.53
N TYR A 552 -18.42 -20.18 -19.18
CA TYR A 552 -19.66 -19.78 -18.51
C TYR A 552 -20.38 -20.98 -17.88
N ARG A 553 -19.99 -21.32 -16.64
CA ARG A 553 -20.78 -22.19 -15.77
C ARG A 553 -21.77 -21.35 -14.96
N CYS A 554 -23.05 -21.41 -15.31
CA CYS A 554 -24.13 -20.77 -14.56
C CYS A 554 -24.38 -21.56 -13.25
N LYS A 555 -24.13 -20.91 -12.10
CA LYS A 555 -24.46 -21.49 -10.78
C LYS A 555 -25.95 -21.31 -10.50
N GLY A 556 -26.71 -22.40 -10.57
CA GLY A 556 -28.01 -22.48 -9.91
C GLY A 556 -27.83 -22.48 -8.38
N SER A 557 -28.64 -21.70 -7.67
CA SER A 557 -28.72 -21.71 -6.21
C SER A 557 -29.25 -23.06 -5.71
N PRO A 558 -28.59 -23.72 -4.73
CA PRO A 558 -29.11 -24.95 -4.16
C PRO A 558 -30.36 -24.66 -3.33
N SER A 559 -31.50 -25.21 -3.76
CA SER A 559 -32.73 -25.20 -2.97
C SER A 559 -32.60 -26.15 -1.77
N ASN A 560 -32.58 -25.58 -0.56
CA ASN A 560 -32.76 -26.36 0.66
C ASN A 560 -34.17 -26.97 0.68
N SER A 561 -34.28 -28.30 0.73
CA SER A 561 -35.49 -28.98 1.19
C SER A 561 -35.14 -30.27 1.93
N LEU A 562 -35.20 -30.19 3.26
CA LEU A 562 -35.72 -31.18 4.22
C LEU A 562 -35.26 -32.65 4.07
N ARG A 563 -34.59 -33.22 5.06
CA ARG A 563 -35.24 -33.91 6.20
C ARG A 563 -36.39 -34.85 5.79
N ALA A 564 -36.02 -36.07 5.39
CA ALA A 564 -36.35 -37.29 6.13
C ALA A 564 -35.21 -38.29 5.92
#